data_AF-A0A661Y1B9-F1
#
_entry.id   AF-A0A661Y1B9-F1
#
_cell.length_a   1.000
_cell.length_b   1.000
_cell.length_c   1.000
_cell.angle_alpha   90.00
_cell.angle_beta   90.00
_cell.angle_gamma   90.00
#
_symmetry.space_group_name_H-M   'P 1'
#
loop_
_entity.id
_entity.type
_entity.pdbx_description
1 polymer ?
#
loop_
_entity_poly.entity_id
_entity_poly.type
_entity_poly.pdbx_seq_one_letter_code
_entity_poly.pdbx_strand_id
1 'polypeptide(L)'
;MHQPLVKYCDISTEQLVFDLKWVIESPGLLIEPPPQINWELLRDDYFNSCSVWLVDLEQNSKDLKSFFDQDHQFILGKYFEMLIQFIFENFEEFKLITKGLQVIKNNRTIGEIDFIFKNLKDNKTTHLEVAVKYYMGYKSSAKHTMWIGPNGMDNLAGKIQNSPHNFRWQCLQKNSMN
;
A
#
# COMPACT_ATOMS: atom_id res chain seq x y z
N MET A 1 22.46 6.26 -20.60
CA MET A 1 21.06 6.57 -20.96
C MET A 1 20.36 6.94 -19.66
N HIS A 2 20.22 8.23 -19.35
CA HIS A 2 19.47 8.64 -18.16
C HIS A 2 17.99 8.39 -18.43
N GLN A 3 17.39 7.46 -17.69
CA GLN A 3 15.93 7.37 -17.64
C GLN A 3 15.40 8.72 -17.15
N PRO A 4 14.32 9.26 -17.75
CA PRO A 4 13.70 10.46 -17.22
C PRO A 4 13.27 10.17 -15.77
N LEU A 5 13.70 11.03 -14.85
CA LEU A 5 13.26 10.97 -13.47
C LEU A 5 11.81 11.43 -13.44
N VAL A 6 10.88 10.47 -13.41
CA VAL A 6 9.48 10.77 -13.09
C VAL A 6 9.46 11.39 -11.69
N LYS A 7 8.75 12.51 -11.53
CA LYS A 7 8.49 13.13 -10.24
C LYS A 7 7.03 12.89 -9.83
N TYR A 8 6.74 13.01 -8.54
CA TYR A 8 5.36 12.92 -8.06
C TYR A 8 4.45 14.00 -8.69
N CYS A 9 4.99 15.21 -8.87
CA CYS A 9 4.28 16.32 -9.50
C CYS A 9 3.89 16.06 -10.97
N ASP A 10 4.51 15.08 -11.64
CA ASP A 10 4.20 14.74 -13.04
C ASP A 10 2.96 13.83 -13.15
N ILE A 11 2.49 13.26 -12.04
CA ILE A 11 1.31 12.37 -12.01
C ILE A 11 0.05 13.24 -12.12
N SER A 12 -0.81 12.91 -13.08
CA SER A 12 -2.09 13.63 -13.26
C SER A 12 -3.04 13.32 -12.10
N THR A 13 -3.95 14.24 -11.85
CA THR A 13 -4.96 14.09 -10.81
C THR A 13 -5.84 12.86 -11.03
N GLU A 14 -6.21 12.57 -12.28
CA GLU A 14 -7.00 11.40 -12.66
C GLU A 14 -6.24 10.11 -12.34
N GLN A 15 -4.93 10.09 -12.57
CA GLN A 15 -4.08 8.94 -12.21
C GLN A 15 -3.97 8.77 -10.69
N LEU A 16 -3.84 9.87 -9.92
CA LEU A 16 -3.81 9.80 -8.45
C LEU A 16 -5.10 9.20 -7.88
N VAL A 17 -6.26 9.62 -8.40
CA VAL A 17 -7.55 9.01 -8.02
C VAL A 17 -7.57 7.52 -8.37
N PHE A 18 -7.18 7.17 -9.59
CA PHE A 18 -7.15 5.77 -10.02
C PHE A 18 -6.27 4.91 -9.11
N ASP A 19 -5.12 5.45 -8.71
CA ASP A 19 -4.19 4.76 -7.82
C ASP A 19 -4.74 4.65 -6.39
N LEU A 20 -5.42 5.68 -5.86
CA LEU A 20 -6.12 5.60 -4.56
C LEU A 20 -7.23 4.55 -4.58
N LYS A 21 -8.04 4.54 -5.64
CA LYS A 21 -9.06 3.52 -5.86
C LYS A 21 -8.44 2.13 -5.92
N TRP A 22 -7.32 1.98 -6.62
CA TRP A 22 -6.57 0.74 -6.67
C TRP A 22 -6.08 0.32 -5.27
N VAL A 23 -5.57 1.24 -4.44
CA VAL A 23 -5.12 0.91 -3.07
C VAL A 23 -6.25 0.37 -2.21
N ILE A 24 -7.46 0.92 -2.37
CA ILE A 24 -8.64 0.58 -1.58
C ILE A 24 -9.27 -0.72 -2.06
N GLU A 25 -9.51 -0.85 -3.36
CA GLU A 25 -10.32 -1.91 -3.96
C GLU A 25 -9.50 -3.16 -4.35
N SER A 26 -8.16 -3.08 -4.37
CA SER A 26 -7.34 -4.23 -4.74
C SER A 26 -7.55 -5.38 -3.76
N PRO A 27 -7.85 -6.59 -4.27
CA PRO A 27 -8.02 -7.75 -3.40
C PRO A 27 -6.70 -8.07 -2.68
N GLY A 28 -6.81 -8.45 -1.42
CA GLY A 28 -5.67 -8.96 -0.66
C GLY A 28 -5.07 -10.19 -1.33
N LEU A 29 -3.74 -10.21 -1.50
CA LEU A 29 -3.03 -11.38 -2.06
C LEU A 29 -3.01 -12.57 -1.09
N LEU A 30 -3.18 -12.30 0.21
CA LEU A 30 -3.29 -13.32 1.25
C LEU A 30 -4.74 -13.36 1.73
N ILE A 31 -5.33 -14.56 1.71
CA ILE A 31 -6.69 -14.81 2.21
C ILE A 31 -6.66 -15.05 3.72
N GLU A 32 -5.57 -15.62 4.25
CA GLU A 32 -5.36 -15.84 5.68
C GLU A 32 -3.91 -15.54 6.07
N PRO A 33 -3.68 -14.89 7.23
CA PRO A 33 -2.35 -14.76 7.79
C PRO A 33 -1.82 -16.13 8.26
N PRO A 34 -0.49 -16.33 8.33
CA PRO A 34 0.08 -17.58 8.86
C PRO A 34 -0.41 -17.85 10.30
N PRO A 35 -0.77 -19.11 10.64
CA PRO A 35 -1.42 -19.44 11.92
C PRO A 35 -0.55 -19.22 13.16
N GLN A 36 0.76 -19.02 12.99
CA GLN A 36 1.69 -18.79 14.11
C GLN A 36 1.67 -17.34 14.63
N ILE A 37 0.84 -16.45 14.09
CA ILE A 37 0.88 -15.04 14.47
C ILE A 37 -0.51 -14.43 14.70
N ASN A 38 -0.67 -13.72 15.81
CA ASN A 38 -1.91 -13.06 16.23
C ASN A 38 -2.09 -11.73 15.47
N TRP A 39 -2.31 -11.84 14.16
CA TRP A 39 -2.42 -10.71 13.25
C TRP A 39 -3.72 -10.79 12.45
N GLU A 40 -4.29 -9.62 12.16
CA GLU A 40 -5.48 -9.50 11.32
C GLU A 40 -5.08 -8.82 10.00
N LEU A 41 -5.52 -9.37 8.88
CA LEU A 41 -5.49 -8.65 7.62
C LEU A 41 -6.32 -7.37 7.77
N LEU A 42 -5.85 -6.27 7.18
CA LEU A 42 -6.70 -5.08 7.02
C LEU A 42 -7.81 -5.44 6.04
N ARG A 43 -8.94 -5.89 6.61
CA ARG A 43 -10.09 -6.43 5.90
C ARG A 43 -10.74 -5.36 5.01
N ASP A 44 -11.40 -5.82 3.97
CA ASP A 44 -12.09 -4.95 3.00
C ASP A 44 -13.17 -4.09 3.67
N ASP A 45 -13.72 -4.53 4.80
CA ASP A 45 -14.73 -3.81 5.57
C ASP A 45 -14.26 -2.45 6.13
N TYR A 46 -12.96 -2.27 6.32
CA TYR A 46 -12.36 -0.98 6.69
C TYR A 46 -12.64 0.10 5.65
N PHE A 47 -12.78 -0.27 4.37
CA PHE A 47 -12.94 0.68 3.26
C PHE A 47 -14.31 0.61 2.58
N ASN A 48 -15.28 -0.14 3.13
CA ASN A 48 -16.62 -0.30 2.54
C ASN A 48 -17.33 1.04 2.26
N SER A 49 -17.03 2.06 3.05
CA SER A 49 -17.64 3.39 2.96
C SER A 49 -16.80 4.38 2.14
N CYS A 50 -15.62 3.98 1.64
CA CYS A 50 -14.74 4.88 0.88
C CYS A 50 -15.22 5.17 -0.53
N SER A 51 -16.16 4.41 -1.08
CA SER A 51 -16.66 4.58 -2.45
C SER A 51 -17.27 5.97 -2.68
N VAL A 52 -18.04 6.48 -1.72
CA VAL A 52 -18.62 7.82 -1.78
C VAL A 52 -17.51 8.89 -1.71
N TRP A 53 -16.58 8.72 -0.76
CA TRP A 53 -15.43 9.62 -0.61
C TRP A 53 -14.56 9.69 -1.87
N LEU A 54 -14.33 8.57 -2.56
CA LEU A 54 -13.58 8.53 -3.82
C LEU A 54 -14.29 9.29 -4.95
N VAL A 55 -15.63 9.19 -5.05
CA VAL A 55 -16.42 9.94 -6.04
C VAL A 55 -16.34 11.45 -5.77
N ASP A 56 -16.38 11.85 -4.51
CA ASP A 56 -16.23 13.26 -4.13
C ASP A 56 -14.83 13.77 -4.44
N LEU A 57 -13.80 12.94 -4.20
CA LEU A 57 -12.40 13.25 -4.51
C LEU A 57 -12.17 13.45 -6.01
N GLU A 58 -12.83 12.67 -6.87
CA GLU A 58 -12.80 12.84 -8.33
C GLU A 58 -13.31 14.22 -8.76
N GLN A 59 -14.33 14.72 -8.09
CA GLN A 59 -14.97 16.00 -8.40
C GLN A 59 -14.25 17.19 -7.74
N ASN A 60 -13.60 17.00 -6.60
CA ASN A 60 -12.95 18.03 -5.82
C ASN A 60 -11.52 17.65 -5.42
N SER A 61 -10.64 17.64 -6.42
CA SER A 61 -9.31 17.04 -6.35
C SER A 61 -8.17 18.03 -6.10
N LYS A 62 -8.49 19.29 -5.76
CA LYS A 62 -7.48 20.33 -5.56
C LYS A 62 -6.52 19.98 -4.41
N ASP A 63 -7.06 19.44 -3.33
CA ASP A 63 -6.28 19.06 -2.15
C ASP A 63 -5.43 17.81 -2.45
N LEU A 64 -5.95 16.89 -3.26
CA LEU A 64 -5.22 15.70 -3.72
C LEU A 64 -3.94 16.08 -4.48
N LYS A 65 -4.05 16.91 -5.51
CA LYS A 65 -2.88 17.27 -6.32
C LYS A 65 -1.81 17.98 -5.48
N SER A 66 -2.23 18.92 -4.63
CA SER A 66 -1.32 19.67 -3.76
C SER A 66 -0.52 18.78 -2.80
N PHE A 67 -1.11 17.66 -2.34
CA PHE A 67 -0.43 16.70 -1.46
C PHE A 67 0.74 15.99 -2.16
N PHE A 68 0.61 15.70 -3.45
CA PHE A 68 1.59 14.98 -4.26
C PHE A 68 2.53 15.91 -5.06
N ASP A 69 2.28 17.21 -5.07
CA ASP A 69 3.16 18.22 -5.71
C ASP A 69 4.42 18.50 -4.86
N GLN A 70 5.06 17.44 -4.37
CA GLN A 70 6.37 17.52 -3.77
C GLN A 70 7.43 17.24 -4.83
N ASP A 71 8.41 18.12 -4.92
CA ASP A 71 9.45 18.09 -5.96
C ASP A 71 10.54 17.07 -5.59
N HIS A 72 10.15 15.79 -5.65
CA HIS A 72 10.97 14.65 -5.27
C HIS A 72 10.99 13.59 -6.39
N GLN A 73 12.10 12.86 -6.46
CA GLN A 73 12.23 11.70 -7.33
C GLN A 73 11.19 10.65 -6.96
N PHE A 74 10.45 10.15 -7.96
CA PHE A 74 9.48 9.09 -7.76
C PHE A 74 10.17 7.79 -7.31
N ILE A 75 9.78 7.30 -6.14
CA ILE A 75 10.12 5.97 -5.63
C ILE A 75 8.80 5.28 -5.32
N LEU A 76 8.56 4.13 -5.93
CA LEU A 76 7.27 3.45 -5.84
C LEU A 76 6.85 3.10 -4.40
N GLY A 77 7.77 2.61 -3.56
CA GLY A 77 7.44 2.29 -2.15
C GLY A 77 6.92 3.53 -1.42
N LYS A 78 7.64 4.64 -1.54
CA LYS A 78 7.24 5.95 -0.99
C LYS A 78 5.94 6.46 -1.61
N TYR A 79 5.73 6.24 -2.92
CA TYR A 79 4.48 6.61 -3.58
C TYR A 79 3.29 5.91 -2.92
N PHE A 80 3.41 4.60 -2.72
CA PHE A 80 2.38 3.80 -2.09
C PHE A 80 2.14 4.20 -0.63
N GLU A 81 3.19 4.47 0.13
CA GLU A 81 3.07 5.05 1.47
C GLU A 81 2.33 6.41 1.44
N MET A 82 2.63 7.28 0.47
CA MET A 82 1.93 8.57 0.32
C MET A 82 0.44 8.39 0.00
N LEU A 83 0.07 7.43 -0.86
CA LEU A 83 -1.33 7.11 -1.13
C LEU A 83 -2.05 6.66 0.15
N ILE A 84 -1.43 5.78 0.93
CA ILE A 84 -2.01 5.29 2.21
C ILE A 84 -2.10 6.42 3.23
N GLN A 85 -1.06 7.25 3.34
CA GLN A 85 -1.07 8.43 4.20
C GLN A 85 -2.23 9.37 3.83
N PHE A 86 -2.41 9.65 2.53
CA PHE A 86 -3.49 10.50 2.06
C PHE A 86 -4.86 9.97 2.50
N ILE A 87 -5.09 8.65 2.40
CA ILE A 87 -6.32 8.01 2.87
C ILE A 87 -6.52 8.22 4.38
N PHE A 88 -5.51 7.96 5.21
CA PHE A 88 -5.64 8.09 6.67
C PHE A 88 -5.75 9.53 7.19
N GLU A 89 -5.32 10.51 6.40
CA GLU A 89 -5.45 11.93 6.75
C GLU A 89 -6.77 12.55 6.28
N ASN A 90 -7.39 12.01 5.21
CA ASN A 90 -8.52 12.66 4.53
C ASN A 90 -9.82 11.85 4.54
N PHE A 91 -9.79 10.55 4.85
CA PHE A 91 -11.01 9.77 5.02
C PHE A 91 -11.51 9.84 6.47
N GLU A 92 -12.74 10.31 6.65
CA GLU A 92 -13.30 10.69 7.95
C GLU A 92 -13.35 9.57 8.99
N GLU A 93 -13.36 8.32 8.56
CA GLU A 93 -13.42 7.17 9.46
C GLU A 93 -12.06 6.80 10.05
N PHE A 94 -10.99 7.39 9.53
CA PHE A 94 -9.63 7.18 10.02
C PHE A 94 -9.05 8.43 10.64
N LYS A 95 -8.15 8.19 11.59
CA LYS A 95 -7.27 9.21 12.12
C LYS A 95 -5.84 8.68 12.11
N LEU A 96 -4.98 9.27 11.29
CA LEU A 96 -3.55 9.03 11.36
C LEU A 96 -3.02 9.49 12.73
N ILE A 97 -2.31 8.61 13.44
CA ILE A 97 -1.62 8.92 14.70
C ILE A 97 -0.15 9.23 14.43
N THR A 98 0.53 8.38 13.66
CA THR A 98 1.91 8.63 13.22
C THR A 98 2.23 7.84 11.96
N LYS A 99 3.24 8.29 11.23
CA LYS A 99 3.88 7.56 10.13
C LYS A 99 5.40 7.54 10.29
N GLY A 100 6.07 6.51 9.78
CA GLY A 100 7.54 6.39 9.78
C GLY A 100 8.16 6.53 11.17
N LEU A 101 7.56 5.92 12.19
CA LEU A 101 8.03 6.02 13.57
C LEU A 101 9.24 5.10 13.76
N GLN A 102 10.42 5.68 13.93
CA GLN A 102 11.64 4.92 14.22
C GLN A 102 11.57 4.25 15.59
N VAL A 103 11.83 2.94 15.62
CA VAL A 103 11.94 2.16 16.85
C VAL A 103 13.42 2.10 17.25
N ILE A 104 13.75 2.73 18.38
CA ILE A 104 15.13 2.86 18.85
C ILE A 104 15.33 2.03 20.13
N LYS A 105 16.38 1.19 20.15
CA LYS A 105 16.81 0.44 21.32
C LYS A 105 18.32 0.58 21.50
N ASN A 106 18.78 0.89 22.72
CA ASN A 106 20.20 1.10 23.03
C ASN A 106 20.89 2.08 22.05
N ASN A 107 20.22 3.21 21.76
CA ASN A 107 20.71 4.25 20.84
C ASN A 107 20.95 3.75 19.40
N ARG A 108 20.28 2.67 18.98
CA ARG A 108 20.30 2.14 17.61
C ARG A 108 18.88 1.97 17.12
N THR A 109 18.63 2.37 15.87
CA THR A 109 17.37 2.07 15.19
C THR A 109 17.31 0.58 14.91
N ILE A 110 16.31 -0.09 15.48
CA ILE A 110 16.07 -1.53 15.31
C ILE A 110 14.93 -1.83 14.34
N GLY A 111 14.19 -0.81 13.93
CA GLY A 111 13.11 -0.90 12.98
C GLY A 111 12.41 0.44 12.78
N GLU A 112 11.38 0.42 11.96
CA GLU A 112 10.50 1.53 11.67
C GLU A 112 9.08 0.98 11.63
N ILE A 113 8.13 1.75 12.14
CA ILE A 113 6.70 1.49 12.03
C ILE A 113 6.18 2.39 10.92
N ASP A 114 5.64 1.79 9.85
CA ASP A 114 5.18 2.56 8.70
C ASP A 114 4.01 3.46 9.09
N PHE A 115 2.96 2.90 9.73
CA PHE A 115 1.77 3.64 10.15
C PHE A 115 1.20 3.17 11.48
N ILE A 116 0.75 4.13 12.29
CA ILE A 116 -0.23 3.89 13.35
C ILE A 116 -1.44 4.78 13.06
N PHE A 117 -2.62 4.18 12.97
CA PHE A 117 -3.87 4.89 12.75
C PHE A 117 -4.96 4.37 13.68
N LYS A 118 -6.03 5.14 13.80
CA LYS A 118 -7.22 4.77 14.55
C LYS A 118 -8.42 4.66 13.61
N ASN A 119 -9.12 3.54 13.65
CA ASN A 119 -10.44 3.40 13.06
C ASN A 119 -11.46 4.00 14.05
N LEU A 120 -12.20 5.00 13.60
CA LEU A 120 -13.14 5.74 14.43
C LEU A 120 -14.50 5.03 14.55
N LYS A 121 -14.82 4.07 13.66
CA LYS A 121 -16.05 3.26 13.74
C LYS A 121 -16.06 2.33 14.95
N ASP A 122 -14.94 1.66 15.21
CA ASP A 122 -14.79 0.69 16.30
C ASP A 122 -13.82 1.17 17.40
N ASN A 123 -13.25 2.37 17.23
CA ASN A 123 -12.29 3.00 18.14
C ASN A 123 -10.97 2.20 18.28
N LYS A 124 -10.67 1.27 17.36
CA LYS A 124 -9.47 0.43 17.38
C LYS A 124 -8.25 1.19 16.86
N THR A 125 -7.13 1.05 17.56
CA THR A 125 -5.82 1.55 17.12
C THR A 125 -5.04 0.42 16.48
N THR A 126 -4.53 0.66 15.27
CA THR A 126 -3.87 -0.34 14.44
C THR A 126 -2.50 0.14 14.03
N HIS A 127 -1.51 -0.74 14.21
CA HIS A 127 -0.19 -0.62 13.58
C HIS A 127 -0.25 -1.36 12.24
N LEU A 128 0.03 -0.64 11.17
CA LEU A 128 0.04 -1.15 9.81
C LEU A 128 1.45 -1.04 9.23
N GLU A 129 1.97 -2.16 8.71
CA GLU A 129 3.14 -2.17 7.81
C GLU A 129 2.68 -2.34 6.37
N VAL A 130 3.41 -1.74 5.44
CA VAL A 130 3.05 -1.69 4.03
C VAL A 130 4.22 -2.13 3.16
N ALA A 131 3.93 -2.85 2.08
CA ALA A 131 4.94 -3.15 1.07
C ALA A 131 4.31 -3.32 -0.30
N VAL A 132 4.99 -2.78 -1.31
CA VAL A 132 4.71 -3.08 -2.72
C VAL A 132 5.76 -4.06 -3.24
N LYS A 133 5.30 -5.14 -3.85
CA LYS A 133 6.17 -6.09 -4.56
C LYS A 133 5.54 -6.54 -5.88
N TYR A 134 6.42 -6.77 -6.85
CA TYR A 134 6.06 -7.33 -8.15
C TYR A 134 6.43 -8.78 -8.22
N TYR A 135 5.50 -9.58 -8.74
CA TYR A 135 5.77 -10.94 -9.15
C TYR A 135 5.17 -11.16 -10.53
N MET A 136 5.89 -11.87 -11.38
CA MET A 136 5.44 -12.27 -12.69
C MET A 136 4.80 -13.65 -12.59
N GLY A 137 3.50 -13.73 -12.89
CA GLY A 137 2.79 -15.01 -12.96
C GLY A 137 3.24 -15.83 -14.16
N TYR A 138 4.01 -16.89 -13.93
CA TYR A 138 4.41 -17.81 -14.98
C TYR A 138 3.21 -18.68 -15.42
N LYS A 139 2.91 -18.67 -16.72
CA LYS A 139 1.80 -19.42 -17.35
C LYS A 139 0.42 -19.12 -16.73
N SER A 140 0.18 -17.89 -16.26
CA SER A 140 -1.09 -17.47 -15.64
C SER A 140 -1.55 -18.39 -14.50
N SER A 141 -0.61 -18.95 -13.74
CA SER A 141 -0.92 -19.89 -12.68
C SER A 141 -1.39 -19.18 -11.41
N ALA A 142 -2.45 -19.69 -10.77
CA ALA A 142 -2.87 -19.25 -9.45
C ALA A 142 -1.93 -19.71 -8.30
N LYS A 143 -0.95 -20.59 -8.58
CA LYS A 143 -0.06 -21.13 -7.54
C LYS A 143 1.00 -20.11 -7.16
N HIS A 144 1.09 -19.69 -5.89
CA HIS A 144 2.08 -18.70 -5.41
C HIS A 144 3.55 -19.05 -5.74
N THR A 145 3.90 -20.33 -5.88
CA THR A 145 5.25 -20.76 -6.30
C THR A 145 5.60 -20.39 -7.74
N MET A 146 4.59 -20.09 -8.57
CA MET A 146 4.72 -19.72 -9.98
C MET A 146 4.70 -18.20 -10.19
N TRP A 147 4.61 -17.42 -9.11
CA TRP A 147 4.72 -15.96 -9.12
C TRP A 147 6.17 -15.60 -8.78
N ILE A 148 6.97 -15.41 -9.82
CA ILE A 148 8.42 -15.25 -9.73
C ILE A 148 8.77 -13.77 -9.63
N GLY A 149 9.64 -13.38 -8.70
CA GLY A 149 10.10 -12.00 -8.60
C GLY A 149 10.92 -11.57 -9.82
N PRO A 150 11.08 -10.26 -10.08
CA PRO A 150 11.68 -9.74 -11.31
C PRO A 150 13.12 -10.22 -11.56
N ASN A 151 13.85 -10.56 -10.50
CA ASN A 151 15.22 -11.07 -10.58
C ASN A 151 15.30 -12.61 -10.66
N GLY A 152 14.17 -13.33 -10.65
CA GLY A 152 14.14 -14.80 -10.73
C GLY A 152 14.58 -15.54 -9.47
N MET A 153 15.11 -14.82 -8.46
CA MET A 153 15.71 -15.42 -7.27
C MET A 153 14.71 -15.71 -6.15
N ASP A 154 13.52 -15.12 -6.21
CA ASP A 154 12.46 -15.31 -5.23
C ASP A 154 11.11 -15.61 -5.91
N ASN A 155 10.19 -16.15 -5.14
CA ASN A 155 8.80 -16.31 -5.53
C ASN A 155 7.87 -15.90 -4.38
N LEU A 156 6.62 -15.64 -4.71
CA LEU A 156 5.63 -15.19 -3.73
C LEU A 156 5.48 -16.17 -2.57
N ALA A 157 5.49 -17.49 -2.82
CA ALA A 157 5.38 -18.50 -1.76
C ALA A 157 6.51 -18.38 -0.72
N GLY A 158 7.76 -18.29 -1.18
CA GLY A 158 8.93 -18.10 -0.31
C GLY A 158 8.91 -16.76 0.41
N LYS A 159 8.33 -15.71 -0.20
CA LYS A 159 8.20 -14.42 0.49
C LYS A 159 7.14 -14.44 1.59
N ILE A 160 5.99 -15.09 1.34
CA ILE A 160 4.94 -15.26 2.35
C ILE A 160 5.48 -16.02 3.57
N GLN A 161 6.27 -17.07 3.35
CA GLN A 161 6.84 -17.88 4.44
C GLN A 161 7.89 -17.12 5.27
N ASN A 162 8.63 -16.20 4.65
CA ASN A 162 9.77 -15.51 5.28
C ASN A 162 9.47 -14.06 5.69
N SER A 163 8.25 -13.57 5.50
CA SER A 163 7.89 -12.21 5.88
C SER A 163 7.55 -12.12 7.36
N PRO A 164 8.30 -11.35 8.17
CA PRO A 164 8.17 -11.41 9.61
C PRO A 164 6.99 -10.63 10.21
N HIS A 165 6.27 -9.79 9.46
CA HIS A 165 5.27 -8.84 10.00
C HIS A 165 4.10 -8.53 9.06
N ASN A 166 3.14 -7.73 9.55
CA ASN A 166 1.86 -7.31 8.94
C ASN A 166 1.98 -6.59 7.59
N PHE A 167 2.35 -7.27 6.52
CA PHE A 167 2.35 -6.67 5.19
C PHE A 167 0.95 -6.74 4.55
N ARG A 168 0.35 -5.60 4.22
CA ARG A 168 -0.71 -5.57 3.19
C ARG A 168 -0.05 -5.80 1.83
N TRP A 169 -0.14 -7.04 1.34
CA TRP A 169 0.25 -7.39 -0.01
C TRP A 169 -0.86 -7.03 -0.99
N GLN A 170 -0.67 -5.95 -1.74
CA GLN A 170 -1.53 -5.66 -2.87
C GLN A 170 -0.93 -6.29 -4.13
N CYS A 171 -1.70 -7.14 -4.80
CA CYS A 171 -1.28 -7.78 -6.03
C CYS A 171 -1.45 -6.82 -7.22
N LEU A 172 -0.39 -6.63 -7.99
CA LEU A 172 -0.45 -5.95 -9.28
C LEU A 172 -0.75 -6.98 -10.37
N GLN A 173 -2.03 -7.14 -10.73
CA GLN A 173 -2.39 -7.76 -12.00
C GLN A 173 -2.29 -6.70 -13.11
N LYS A 174 -1.13 -6.63 -13.78
CA LYS A 174 -1.09 -6.01 -15.11
C LYS A 174 -1.55 -7.07 -16.10
N ASN A 175 -2.84 -7.10 -16.41
CA ASN A 175 -3.31 -7.78 -17.61
C ASN A 175 -2.75 -7.00 -18.81
N SER A 176 -1.71 -7.54 -19.44
CA SER A 176 -1.44 -7.21 -20.84
C SER A 176 -2.60 -7.77 -21.65
N MET A 177 -3.61 -6.94 -21.88
CA MET A 177 -4.54 -7.14 -22.99
C MET A 177 -3.74 -6.90 -24.27
N ASN A 178 -3.59 -7.95 -25.08
CA ASN A 178 -3.52 -7.79 -26.53
C ASN A 178 -4.87 -7.28 -27.03
#